data_AF-A0A2W6U3L7-F1
#
_entry.id   AF-A0A2W6U3L7-F1
#
_cell.length_a   1.000
_cell.length_b   1.000
_cell.length_c   1.000
_cell.angle_alpha   90.00
_cell.angle_beta   90.00
_cell.angle_gamma   90.00
#
_symmetry.space_group_name_H-M   'P 1'
#
loop_
_entity.id
_entity.type
_entity.pdbx_description
1 polymer ?
#
loop_
_entity_poly.entity_id
_entity_poly.type
_entity_poly.pdbx_seq_one_letter_code
_entity_poly.pdbx_strand_id
1 'polypeptide(L)'
;PSTVLSSYNGRCYDAPLLKTRYRLARRGDPISALDHVDLLFPTRRRYRGTWENCRLATIERQLLLIAREDDLPGSEAPAAWLSYLRGGSARNLRRVGEHNHQDVVTLALLFLRLVQAEADERAELALEAEG
;
A
#
# COMPACT_ATOMS: atom_id res chain seq x y z
N PRO A 1 -17.46 -0.22 12.70
CA PRO A 1 -16.39 -1.25 12.90
C PRO A 1 -15.31 -0.64 13.80
N SER A 2 -14.74 -1.39 14.75
CA SER A 2 -13.64 -0.91 15.62
C SER A 2 -12.25 -1.08 14.98
N THR A 3 -12.14 -1.94 13.95
CA THR A 3 -10.88 -2.19 13.23
C THR A 3 -11.19 -2.49 11.76
N VAL A 4 -10.35 -1.96 10.87
CA VAL A 4 -10.46 -2.10 9.40
C VAL A 4 -9.07 -2.43 8.86
N LEU A 5 -8.99 -3.37 7.92
CA LEU A 5 -7.75 -3.65 7.19
C LEU A 5 -7.57 -2.61 6.08
N SER A 6 -6.47 -1.85 6.12
CA SER A 6 -6.06 -0.96 5.02
C SER A 6 -4.89 -1.56 4.25
N SER A 7 -4.89 -1.43 2.92
CA SER A 7 -3.79 -1.92 2.07
C SER A 7 -3.69 -1.17 0.74
N TYR A 8 -2.63 -1.42 -0.03
CA TYR A 8 -2.51 -0.98 -1.42
C TYR A 8 -2.35 -2.19 -2.34
N ASN A 9 -3.37 -2.50 -3.15
CA ASN A 9 -3.47 -3.74 -3.96
C ASN A 9 -3.59 -5.04 -3.13
N GLY A 10 -3.83 -4.93 -1.82
CA GLY A 10 -3.81 -6.07 -0.91
C GLY A 10 -4.98 -7.02 -1.10
N ARG A 11 -6.11 -6.58 -1.68
CA ARG A 11 -7.23 -7.50 -2.00
C ARG A 11 -6.82 -8.55 -3.03
N CYS A 12 -5.97 -8.18 -3.99
CA CYS A 12 -5.54 -9.06 -5.07
C CYS A 12 -4.17 -9.72 -4.82
N TYR A 13 -3.39 -9.23 -3.86
CA TYR A 13 -2.02 -9.70 -3.60
C TYR A 13 -1.83 -10.23 -2.18
N ASP A 14 -1.81 -9.34 -1.18
CA ASP A 14 -1.42 -9.70 0.20
C ASP A 14 -2.43 -10.62 0.88
N ALA A 15 -3.73 -10.32 0.80
CA ALA A 15 -4.76 -11.06 1.50
C ALA A 15 -4.85 -12.53 1.03
N PRO A 16 -4.86 -12.87 -0.28
CA PRO A 16 -4.79 -14.25 -0.73
C PRO A 16 -3.53 -15.00 -0.24
N LEU A 17 -2.37 -14.34 -0.25
CA LEU A 17 -1.10 -14.94 0.17
C LEU A 17 -1.09 -15.20 1.68
N LEU A 18 -1.52 -14.24 2.49
CA LEU A 18 -1.58 -14.38 3.94
C LEU A 18 -2.61 -15.45 4.35
N LYS A 19 -3.80 -15.47 3.76
CA LYS A 19 -4.81 -16.51 4.01
C LYS A 19 -4.26 -17.91 3.72
N THR A 20 -3.52 -18.06 2.62
CA THR A 20 -2.85 -19.32 2.28
C THR A 20 -1.83 -19.71 3.35
N ARG A 21 -1.01 -18.78 3.83
CA ARG A 21 -0.03 -19.05 4.90
C ARG A 21 -0.68 -19.41 6.24
N TYR A 22 -1.76 -18.73 6.64
CA TYR A 22 -2.53 -19.09 7.85
C TYR A 22 -3.10 -20.51 7.74
N ARG A 23 -3.68 -20.86 6.58
CA ARG A 23 -4.20 -22.19 6.32
C ARG A 23 -3.11 -23.27 6.40
N LEU A 24 -1.96 -23.06 5.76
CA LEU A 24 -0.83 -23.99 5.80
C LEU A 24 -0.29 -24.17 7.23
N ALA A 25 -0.29 -23.10 8.02
CA ALA A 25 0.09 -23.12 9.43
C ALA A 25 -1.00 -23.71 10.35
N ARG A 26 -2.16 -24.12 9.82
CA ARG A 26 -3.34 -24.59 10.58
C ARG A 26 -3.81 -23.59 11.64
N ARG A 27 -3.72 -22.29 11.33
CA ARG A 27 -4.18 -21.19 12.19
C ARG A 27 -5.41 -20.53 11.58
N GLY A 28 -6.34 -20.07 12.42
CA GLY A 28 -7.44 -19.23 11.97
C GLY A 28 -6.91 -17.93 11.34
N ASP A 29 -7.49 -17.51 10.23
CA ASP A 29 -7.09 -16.28 9.56
C ASP A 29 -7.83 -15.07 10.15
N PRO A 30 -7.13 -14.05 10.67
CA PRO A 30 -7.78 -12.88 11.26
C PRO A 30 -8.29 -11.90 10.19
N ILE A 31 -7.90 -12.07 8.93
CA ILE A 31 -8.09 -11.11 7.85
C ILE A 31 -9.51 -11.16 7.30
N SER A 32 -10.08 -12.36 7.16
CA SER A 32 -11.41 -12.52 6.52
C SER A 32 -12.56 -11.90 7.31
N ALA A 33 -12.37 -11.65 8.61
CA ALA A 33 -13.37 -11.02 9.47
C ALA A 33 -13.36 -9.48 9.41
N LEU A 34 -12.35 -8.87 8.77
CA LEU A 34 -12.19 -7.42 8.73
C LEU A 34 -12.78 -6.82 7.46
N ASP A 35 -13.43 -5.67 7.61
CA ASP A 35 -13.67 -4.78 6.47
C ASP A 35 -12.31 -4.38 5.87
N HIS A 36 -12.25 -4.32 4.54
CA HIS A 36 -10.98 -4.13 3.82
C HIS A 36 -11.02 -2.90 2.93
N VAL A 37 -10.32 -1.84 3.31
CA VAL A 37 -10.09 -0.67 2.47
C VAL A 37 -8.82 -0.88 1.66
N ASP A 38 -8.97 -1.07 0.35
CA ASP A 38 -7.84 -1.16 -0.57
C ASP A 38 -7.72 0.14 -1.36
N LEU A 39 -6.65 0.90 -1.06
CA LEU A 39 -6.43 2.24 -1.58
C LEU A 39 -6.07 2.26 -3.06
N LEU A 40 -5.72 1.13 -3.68
CA LEU A 40 -5.45 1.11 -5.11
C LEU A 40 -6.70 1.47 -5.93
N PHE A 41 -7.89 1.07 -5.48
CA PHE A 41 -9.14 1.32 -6.21
C PHE A 41 -9.52 2.82 -6.25
N PRO A 42 -9.63 3.54 -5.13
CA PRO A 42 -9.87 4.99 -5.15
C PRO A 42 -8.73 5.75 -5.84
N THR A 43 -7.46 5.31 -5.66
CA THR A 43 -6.32 5.91 -6.36
C THR A 43 -6.47 5.80 -7.88
N ARG A 44 -6.81 4.61 -8.39
CA ARG A 44 -7.06 4.40 -9.83
C ARG A 44 -8.28 5.15 -10.35
N ARG A 45 -9.33 5.29 -9.54
CA ARG A 45 -10.51 6.07 -9.93
C ARG A 45 -10.12 7.51 -10.25
N ARG A 46 -9.22 8.08 -9.44
CA ARG A 46 -8.80 9.48 -9.55
C ARG A 46 -7.66 9.72 -10.55
N TYR A 47 -6.69 8.83 -10.62
CA TYR A 47 -5.41 9.11 -11.29
C TYR A 47 -5.06 8.16 -12.44
N ARG A 48 -5.94 7.20 -12.79
CA ARG A 48 -5.67 6.32 -13.93
C ARG A 48 -5.65 7.16 -15.21
N GLY A 49 -4.56 7.07 -15.96
CA GLY A 49 -4.36 7.82 -17.20
C GLY A 49 -3.75 9.21 -16.99
N THR A 50 -3.62 9.69 -15.75
CA THR A 50 -2.94 10.95 -15.43
C THR A 50 -1.41 10.80 -15.48
N TRP A 51 -0.90 9.66 -15.02
CA TRP A 51 0.53 9.32 -15.02
C TRP A 51 0.78 7.95 -15.65
N GLU A 52 2.04 7.54 -15.69
CA GLU A 52 2.44 6.31 -16.37
C GLU A 52 1.83 5.04 -15.76
N ASN A 53 1.51 5.04 -14.47
CA ASN A 53 0.75 3.99 -13.79
C ASN A 53 0.30 4.47 -12.38
N CYS A 54 -0.41 3.61 -11.66
CA CYS A 54 -0.73 3.80 -10.24
C CYS A 54 0.04 2.79 -9.36
N ARG A 55 1.34 2.59 -9.59
CA ARG A 55 2.20 1.89 -8.61
C ARG A 55 2.49 2.84 -7.46
N LEU A 56 2.72 2.29 -6.26
CA LEU A 56 2.93 3.09 -5.06
C LEU A 56 4.06 4.12 -5.22
N ALA A 57 5.18 3.72 -5.83
CA ALA A 57 6.31 4.60 -6.15
C ALA A 57 5.94 5.77 -7.09
N THR A 58 5.02 5.57 -8.04
CA THR A 58 4.52 6.66 -8.89
C THR A 58 3.62 7.60 -8.10
N ILE A 59 2.78 7.06 -7.21
CA ILE A 59 1.93 7.86 -6.32
C ILE A 59 2.78 8.71 -5.36
N GLU A 60 3.82 8.13 -4.78
CA GLU A 60 4.76 8.87 -3.94
C GLU A 60 5.36 10.05 -4.67
N ARG A 61 5.95 9.80 -5.84
CA ARG A 61 6.64 10.83 -6.60
C ARG A 61 5.70 11.92 -7.09
N GLN A 62 4.55 11.54 -7.65
CA GLN A 62 3.68 12.48 -8.37
C GLN A 62 2.64 13.14 -7.46
N LEU A 63 2.10 12.42 -6.48
CA LEU A 63 1.03 12.92 -5.61
C LEU A 63 1.53 13.40 -4.26
N LEU A 64 2.41 12.62 -3.63
CA LEU A 64 2.88 12.89 -2.26
C LEU A 64 4.20 13.66 -2.24
N LEU A 65 4.82 13.85 -3.42
CA LEU A 65 6.11 14.52 -3.60
C LEU A 65 7.23 13.91 -2.74
N ILE A 66 7.16 12.59 -2.54
CA ILE A 66 8.16 11.80 -1.81
C ILE A 66 9.20 11.29 -2.81
N ALA A 67 10.46 11.61 -2.56
CA ALA A 67 11.60 11.04 -3.28
C ALA A 67 12.25 9.94 -2.42
N ARG A 68 12.44 8.75 -3.01
CA ARG A 68 13.16 7.65 -2.38
C ARG A 68 14.57 7.56 -2.97
N GLU A 69 15.59 7.71 -2.14
CA GLU A 69 17.00 7.49 -2.53
C GLU A 69 17.45 6.07 -2.13
N ASP A 70 18.20 5.40 -3.01
CA ASP A 70 18.78 4.06 -2.76
C ASP A 70 17.77 2.99 -2.29
N ASP A 71 16.53 3.05 -2.80
CA ASP A 71 15.50 2.07 -2.45
C ASP A 71 15.77 0.70 -3.07
N LEU A 72 15.67 -0.36 -2.27
CA LEU A 72 15.77 -1.73 -2.76
C LEU A 72 14.42 -2.11 -3.38
N PRO A 73 14.36 -2.57 -4.64
CA PRO A 73 13.10 -3.00 -5.22
C PRO A 73 12.45 -4.08 -4.36
N GLY A 74 11.15 -3.96 -4.06
CA GLY A 74 10.44 -4.94 -3.23
C GLY A 74 10.50 -6.38 -3.76
N SER A 75 10.71 -6.56 -5.08
CA SER A 75 10.96 -7.86 -5.71
C SER A 75 12.23 -8.57 -5.23
N GLU A 76 13.19 -7.84 -4.67
CA GLU A 76 14.44 -8.39 -4.13
C GLU A 76 14.27 -9.00 -2.72
N ALA A 77 13.12 -8.78 -2.07
CA ALA A 77 12.89 -9.26 -0.71
C ALA A 77 13.09 -10.79 -0.52
N PRO A 78 12.60 -11.66 -1.41
CA PRO A 78 12.85 -13.11 -1.30
C PRO A 78 14.33 -13.47 -1.41
N ALA A 79 15.07 -12.83 -2.32
CA ALA A 79 16.49 -13.08 -2.52
C ALA A 79 17.31 -12.60 -1.32
N ALA A 80 17.00 -11.41 -0.78
CA ALA A 80 17.62 -10.87 0.42
C ALA A 80 17.41 -11.79 1.64
N TRP A 81 16.20 -12.31 1.82
CA TRP A 81 15.88 -13.27 2.87
C TRP A 81 16.67 -14.59 2.72
N LEU A 82 16.68 -15.18 1.53
CA LEU A 82 17.40 -16.43 1.28
C LEU A 82 18.91 -16.28 1.44
N SER A 83 19.48 -15.14 1.01
CA SER A 83 20.90 -14.84 1.21
C SER A 83 21.24 -14.80 2.70
N TYR A 84 20.43 -14.10 3.51
CA TYR A 84 20.61 -14.04 4.96
C TYR A 84 20.55 -15.44 5.61
N LEU A 85 19.56 -16.26 5.25
CA LEU A 85 19.43 -17.63 5.77
C LEU A 85 20.63 -18.54 5.43
N ARG A 86 21.35 -18.25 4.34
CA ARG A 86 22.55 -18.98 3.91
C ARG A 86 23.83 -18.46 4.56
N GLY A 87 23.73 -17.59 5.58
CA GLY A 87 24.87 -16.98 6.26
C GLY A 87 25.39 -15.70 5.61
N GLY A 88 24.67 -15.15 4.63
CA GLY A 88 24.97 -13.87 4.02
C GLY A 88 24.69 -12.68 4.95
N SER A 89 25.19 -11.50 4.56
CA SER A 89 24.99 -10.26 5.33
C SER A 89 23.50 -9.89 5.44
N ALA A 90 23.08 -9.42 6.62
CA ALA A 90 21.74 -8.87 6.84
C ALA A 90 21.50 -7.49 6.19
N ARG A 91 22.50 -6.91 5.50
CA ARG A 91 22.40 -5.57 4.90
C ARG A 91 21.16 -5.41 4.01
N ASN A 92 20.95 -6.31 3.05
CA ASN A 92 19.80 -6.20 2.15
C ASN A 92 18.48 -6.53 2.86
N LEU A 93 18.49 -7.44 3.83
CA LEU A 93 17.30 -7.72 4.64
C LEU A 93 16.85 -6.48 5.44
N ARG A 94 17.78 -5.70 5.99
CA ARG A 94 17.46 -4.41 6.63
C ARG A 94 16.85 -3.41 5.66
N ARG A 95 17.36 -3.35 4.43
CA ARG A 95 16.79 -2.49 3.37
C ARG A 95 15.37 -2.91 2.98
N VAL A 96 15.07 -4.21 2.97
CA VAL A 96 13.68 -4.69 2.79
C VAL A 96 12.77 -4.19 3.91
N GLY A 97 13.26 -4.19 5.16
CA GLY A 97 12.54 -3.63 6.30
C GLY A 97 12.26 -2.13 6.15
N GLU A 98 13.27 -1.37 5.73
CA GLU A 98 13.13 0.07 5.48
C GLU A 98 12.12 0.36 4.35
N HIS A 99 12.21 -0.38 3.25
CA HIS A 99 11.26 -0.29 2.15
C HIS A 99 9.82 -0.55 2.63
N ASN A 100 9.61 -1.61 3.41
CA ASN A 100 8.30 -1.93 3.95
C ASN A 100 7.78 -0.87 4.93
N HIS A 101 8.66 -0.30 5.76
CA HIS A 101 8.30 0.81 6.63
C HIS A 101 7.79 2.01 5.84
N GLN A 102 8.53 2.42 4.81
CA GLN A 102 8.15 3.53 3.94
C GLN A 102 6.84 3.25 3.18
N ASP A 103 6.60 2.02 2.73
CA ASP A 103 5.31 1.64 2.10
C ASP A 103 4.13 1.81 3.07
N VAL A 104 4.28 1.44 4.34
CA VAL A 104 3.24 1.62 5.36
C VAL A 104 3.00 3.09 5.67
N VAL A 105 4.06 3.90 5.79
CA VAL A 105 3.95 5.36 5.95
C VAL A 105 3.21 5.97 4.75
N THR A 106 3.58 5.57 3.54
CA THR A 106 2.95 6.03 2.29
C THR A 106 1.47 5.68 2.25
N LEU A 107 1.08 4.48 2.69
CA LEU A 107 -0.30 4.06 2.75
C LEU A 107 -1.13 5.00 3.64
N ALA A 108 -0.60 5.38 4.81
CA ALA A 108 -1.28 6.29 5.72
C ALA A 108 -1.43 7.71 5.12
N LEU A 109 -0.35 8.24 4.52
CA LEU A 109 -0.37 9.56 3.87
C LEU A 109 -1.35 9.58 2.69
N LEU A 110 -1.33 8.54 1.85
CA LEU A 110 -2.23 8.38 0.73
C LEU A 110 -3.69 8.30 1.18
N PHE A 111 -3.98 7.56 2.26
CA PHE A 111 -5.33 7.49 2.82
C PHE A 111 -5.85 8.89 3.14
N LEU A 112 -5.09 9.68 3.90
CA LEU A 112 -5.47 11.04 4.29
C LEU A 112 -5.66 11.93 3.06
N ARG A 113 -4.75 11.83 2.08
CA ARG A 113 -4.84 12.61 0.84
C ARG A 113 -6.09 12.29 0.02
N LEU A 114 -6.50 11.03 -0.04
CA LEU A 114 -7.71 10.59 -0.73
C LEU A 114 -8.97 11.06 -0.01
N VAL A 115 -8.99 11.00 1.33
CA VAL A 115 -10.11 11.51 2.14
C VAL A 115 -10.27 13.01 1.92
N GLN A 116 -9.18 13.78 1.95
CA GLN A 116 -9.24 15.22 1.69
C GLN A 116 -9.78 15.50 0.28
N ALA A 117 -9.27 14.79 -0.72
CA ALA A 117 -9.68 15.02 -2.10
C ALA A 117 -11.15 14.70 -2.36
N GLU A 118 -11.71 13.68 -1.70
CA GLU A 118 -13.14 13.38 -1.74
C GLU A 118 -13.98 14.47 -1.03
N ALA A 119 -13.47 15.02 0.08
CA ALA A 119 -14.15 16.10 0.78
C ALA A 119 -14.20 17.39 -0.05
N ASP A 120 -13.10 17.72 -0.73
CA ASP A 120 -13.00 18.88 -1.62
C ASP A 120 -14.01 18.77 -2.77
N GLU A 121 -14.07 17.61 -3.45
CA GLU A 121 -15.04 17.38 -4.54
C GLU A 121 -16.49 17.51 -4.07
N ARG A 122 -16.81 17.01 -2.88
CA ARG A 122 -18.17 17.14 -2.32
C ARG A 122 -18.52 18.60 -2.01
N ALA A 123 -17.56 19.38 -1.52
CA ALA A 123 -17.76 20.78 -1.25
C ALA A 123 -17.99 21.58 -2.54
N GLU A 124 -17.22 21.29 -3.59
CA GLU A 124 -17.40 21.88 -4.91
C GLU A 124 -18.80 21.59 -5.49
N LEU A 125 -19.21 20.32 -5.48
CA LEU A 125 -20.54 19.93 -5.96
C LEU A 125 -21.70 20.56 -5.18
N ALA A 126 -21.52 20.78 -3.87
CA ALA A 126 -22.53 21.45 -3.05
C ALA A 126 -22.66 22.94 -3.42
N LEU A 127 -21.53 23.64 -3.66
CA LEU A 127 -21.52 25.03 -4.09
C LEU A 127 -22.18 25.19 -5.48
N GLU A 128 -21.93 24.27 -6.40
CA GLU A 128 -22.56 24.28 -7.73
C GLU A 128 -24.08 24.02 -7.69
N ALA A 129 -24.58 23.29 -6.68
CA ALA A 129 -26.01 23.02 -6.52
C ALA A 129 -26.77 24.18 -5.86
N GLU A 130 -26.07 25.10 -5.18
CA GLU A 130 -26.64 26.26 -4.48
C GLU A 130 -26.64 27.55 -5.32
N GLY A 131 -25.92 27.58 -6.45
CA GLY A 131 -25.80 28.73 -7.38
C GLY A 131 -26.66 28.61 -8.63
#